data_AF-A0AAU9RSL1-F1
#
_entry.id   AF-A0AAU9RSL1-F1
#
_cell.length_a   1.000
_cell.length_b   1.000
_cell.length_c   1.000
_cell.angle_alpha   90.00
_cell.angle_beta   90.00
_cell.angle_gamma   90.00
#
_symmetry.space_group_name_H-M   'P 1'
#
loop_
_entity.id
_entity.type
_entity.pdbx_description
1 polymer ?
#
loop_
_entity_poly.entity_id
_entity_poly.type
_entity_poly.pdbx_seq_one_letter_code
_entity_poly.pdbx_strand_id
1 'polypeptide(L)' 'MLTGELPTTIGDLTNLDGLYLSGNQFSGEIPIQLAKLYNLEYLDLSSNELTGKLPPWIGNMTSLAF' A
#
# COMPACT_ATOMS: atom_id res chain seq x y z
N MET A 1 6.37 16.58 4.58
CA MET A 1 5.55 15.84 3.60
C MET A 1 6.50 14.93 2.84
N LEU A 2 6.21 13.63 2.81
CA LEU A 2 7.00 12.68 2.02
C LEU A 2 6.50 12.71 0.57
N THR A 3 7.42 12.59 -0.38
CA THR A 3 7.17 12.69 -1.82
C THR A 3 7.78 11.51 -2.56
N GLY A 4 7.38 11.31 -3.81
CA GLY A 4 7.93 10.29 -4.70
C GLY A 4 7.00 9.09 -4.84
N GLU A 5 7.49 7.99 -5.41
CA GLU A 5 6.71 6.77 -5.57
C GLU A 5 6.85 5.84 -4.35
N LEU A 6 5.85 4.99 -4.13
CA LEU A 6 5.97 3.92 -3.14
C LEU A 6 7.05 2.93 -3.58
N PRO A 7 8.08 2.68 -2.75
CA PRO A 7 9.18 1.81 -3.14
C PRO A 7 8.70 0.36 -3.24
N THR A 8 9.18 -0.36 -4.25
CA THR A 8 8.85 -1.78 -4.45
C THR A 8 9.35 -2.67 -3.31
N THR A 9 10.36 -2.23 -2.57
CA THR A 9 10.90 -2.91 -1.37
C THR A 9 9.91 -2.95 -0.20
N ILE A 10 8.79 -2.22 -0.27
CA ILE A 10 7.74 -2.31 0.76
C ILE A 10 7.20 -3.73 0.90
N GLY A 11 7.22 -4.52 -0.19
CA GLY A 11 6.79 -5.92 -0.16
C GLY A 11 7.74 -6.88 0.56
N ASP A 12 8.92 -6.40 0.99
CA ASP A 12 9.86 -7.21 1.78
C ASP A 12 9.54 -7.14 3.28
N LEU A 13 8.64 -6.23 3.69
CA LEU A 13 8.15 -6.10 5.06
C LEU A 13 7.04 -7.13 5.36
N THR A 14 7.28 -8.42 5.12
CA THR A 14 6.24 -9.47 5.14
C THR A 14 5.55 -9.68 6.49
N ASN A 15 6.11 -9.17 7.58
CA ASN A 15 5.52 -9.21 8.93
C ASN A 15 4.74 -7.94 9.28
N LEU A 16 4.56 -7.00 8.34
CA LEU A 16 3.83 -5.77 8.57
C LEU A 16 2.33 -6.05 8.75
N ASP A 17 1.75 -5.52 9.81
CA ASP A 17 0.32 -5.58 10.16
C ASP A 17 -0.40 -4.27 9.83
N GLY A 18 0.30 -3.13 9.84
CA GLY A 18 -0.26 -1.83 9.49
C GLY A 18 0.67 -0.98 8.62
N LEU A 19 0.10 -0.38 7.56
CA LEU A 19 0.75 0.60 6.70
C LEU A 19 -0.08 1.88 6.63
N TYR A 20 0.38 2.92 7.32
CA TYR A 20 -0.30 4.21 7.41
C TYR A 20 0.55 5.30 6.76
N LEU A 21 0.20 5.70 5.55
CA LEU A 21 0.90 6.71 4.76
C LEU A 21 0.01 7.89 4.37
N SER A 22 -1.13 8.03 5.02
CA SER A 22 -2.08 9.08 4.67
C SER A 22 -1.54 10.49 4.92
N GLY A 23 -1.98 11.43 4.09
CA GLY A 23 -1.58 12.84 4.20
C GLY A 23 -0.15 13.13 3.72
N ASN A 24 0.35 12.35 2.77
CA ASN A 24 1.64 12.58 2.10
C ASN A 24 1.42 13.01 0.64
N GLN A 25 2.51 13.09 -0.12
CA GLN A 25 2.53 13.44 -1.54
C GLN A 25 3.12 12.29 -2.35
N PHE A 26 2.78 11.04 -1.98
CA PHE A 26 3.18 9.89 -2.79
C PHE A 26 2.41 9.88 -4.11
N SER A 27 3.11 9.64 -5.21
CA SER A 27 2.58 9.65 -6.58
C SER A 27 2.79 8.31 -7.28
N GLY A 28 2.27 8.17 -8.50
CA GLY A 28 2.40 6.92 -9.28
C GLY A 28 1.38 5.85 -8.86
N GLU A 29 1.60 4.61 -9.29
CA GLU A 29 0.69 3.50 -9.01
C GLU A 29 1.01 2.78 -7.69
N ILE A 30 0.04 2.06 -7.14
CA ILE A 30 0.24 1.18 -5.98
C ILE A 30 1.06 -0.05 -6.43
N PRO A 31 2.27 -0.28 -5.89
CA PRO A 31 3.15 -1.35 -6.37
C PRO A 31 2.57 -2.74 -6.07
N ILE A 32 2.64 -3.64 -7.05
CA ILE A 32 2.20 -5.05 -6.93
C ILE A 32 2.88 -5.78 -5.75
N GLN A 33 4.05 -5.33 -5.31
CA GLN A 33 4.78 -5.89 -4.19
C GLN A 33 4.01 -5.82 -2.86
N LEU A 34 3.06 -4.88 -2.71
CA LEU A 34 2.15 -4.86 -1.55
C LEU A 34 1.32 -6.14 -1.42
N ALA A 35 1.07 -6.87 -2.51
CA ALA A 35 0.38 -8.16 -2.48
C ALA A 35 1.13 -9.26 -1.72
N LYS A 36 2.42 -9.06 -1.40
CA LYS A 36 3.21 -9.97 -0.56
C LYS A 36 2.92 -9.81 0.94
N LEU A 37 2.25 -8.72 1.34
CA LEU A 37 2.01 -8.40 2.74
C LEU A 37 0.76 -9.14 3.24
N TYR A 38 0.86 -10.46 3.32
CA TYR A 38 -0.27 -11.33 3.70
C TYR A 38 -0.74 -11.12 5.15
N ASN A 39 0.10 -10.54 6.00
CA ASN A 39 -0.23 -10.21 7.39
C ASN A 39 -0.80 -8.79 7.54
N LEU A 40 -0.92 -8.03 6.45
CA LEU A 40 -1.37 -6.64 6.53
C LEU A 40 -2.86 -6.61 6.86
N GLU A 41 -3.17 -6.02 8.00
CA GLU A 41 -4.52 -5.82 8.51
C GLU A 41 -5.03 -4.42 8.20
N TYR A 42 -4.13 -3.42 8.22
CA TYR A 42 -4.48 -2.02 8.02
C TYR A 42 -3.67 -1.40 6.89
N LEU A 43 -4.38 -0.80 5.92
CA LEU A 43 -3.78 -0.08 4.80
C LEU A 43 -4.47 1.26 4.62
N ASP A 44 -3.77 2.35 4.97
CA ASP A 44 -4.23 3.72 4.72
C ASP A 44 -3.25 4.46 3.81
N LEU A 45 -3.64 4.59 2.54
CA LEU A 45 -2.93 5.37 1.53
C LEU A 45 -3.68 6.64 1.15
N SER A 46 -4.72 7.01 1.90
CA SER A 46 -5.61 8.14 1.58
C SER A 46 -4.87 9.48 1.59
N SER A 47 -5.42 10.50 0.95
CA SER A 47 -4.80 11.85 0.93
C SER A 47 -3.34 11.82 0.43
N ASN A 48 -3.13 11.16 -0.71
CA ASN A 48 -1.90 11.16 -1.51
C ASN A 48 -2.24 11.48 -2.98
N GLU A 49 -1.24 11.52 -3.85
CA GLU A 49 -1.35 11.76 -5.29
C GLU A 49 -1.22 10.46 -6.12
N LEU A 50 -1.61 9.33 -5.52
CA LEU A 50 -1.57 8.02 -6.17
C LEU A 50 -2.56 7.98 -7.34
N THR A 51 -2.13 7.40 -8.46
CA THR A 51 -2.89 7.28 -9.70
C THR A 51 -2.95 5.82 -10.17
N GLY A 52 -3.54 5.56 -11.34
CA GLY A 52 -3.73 4.21 -11.86
C GLY A 52 -5.06 3.58 -11.43
N LYS A 53 -5.22 2.29 -11.72
CA LYS A 53 -6.42 1.52 -11.37
C LYS A 53 -6.29 0.96 -9.97
N LEU A 54 -7.42 0.82 -9.27
CA LEU A 54 -7.47 0.02 -8.04
C LEU A 54 -6.97 -1.39 -8.36
N PRO A 55 -5.88 -1.87 -7.74
CA PRO A 55 -5.30 -3.13 -8.13
C PRO A 55 -6.19 -4.32 -7.73
N PRO A 56 -6.46 -5.28 -8.64
CA PRO A 56 -7.38 -6.39 -8.38
C PRO A 56 -6.88 -7.33 -7.27
N TRP A 57 -5.57 -7.37 -7.03
CA TRP A 57 -4.98 -8.18 -5.96
C TRP A 57 -5.32 -7.70 -4.55
N ILE A 58 -5.82 -6.47 -4.37
CA ILE A 58 -6.33 -6.01 -3.06
C ILE A 58 -7.47 -6.91 -2.59
N GLY A 59 -8.31 -7.39 -3.50
CA GLY A 59 -9.39 -8.33 -3.17
C GLY A 59 -8.90 -9.71 -2.68
N ASN A 60 -7.62 -10.03 -2.88
CA ASN A 60 -7.01 -11.28 -2.41
C ASN A 60 -6.26 -11.13 -1.08
N MET A 61 -6.16 -9.91 -0.52
CA MET A 61 -5.50 -9.67 0.76
C MET A 61 -6.46 -10.02 1.91
N THR A 62 -6.46 -11.29 2.30
CA THR A 62 -7.44 -11.87 3.23
C THR A 62 -7.38 -11.32 4.65
N SER A 63 -6.25 -10.73 5.05
CA SER A 63 -6.06 -10.18 6.40
C SER A 63 -6.50 -8.72 6.51
N LEU A 64 -6.73 -8.02 5.39
CA LEU A 64 -7.17 -6.63 5.42
C LEU A 64 -8.53 -6.52 6.11
N ALA A 65 -8.55 -5.73 7.18
CA ALA A 65 -9.75 -5.36 7.91
C ALA A 65 -10.39 -4.10 7.31
N PHE A 66 -11.68 -3.90 7.60
CA PHE A 66 -12.48 -2.76 7.14
C PHE A 66 -12.34 -1.56 8.08
#